data_AF-A0A9P6IU38-F1
#
_entry.id   AF-A0A9P6IU38-F1
#
_cell.length_a   1.000
_cell.length_b   1.000
_cell.length_c   1.000
_cell.angle_alpha   90.00
_cell.angle_beta   90.00
_cell.angle_gamma   90.00
#
_symmetry.space_group_name_H-M   'P 1'
#
loop_
_entity.id
_entity.type
_entity.pdbx_description
1 polymer ?
#
loop_
_entity_poly.entity_id
_entity_poly.type
_entity_poly.pdbx_seq_one_letter_code
_entity_poly.pdbx_strand_id
1 'polypeptide(L)'
;MSYKDGISVAAEFQGGSISPILSTNVTMERERLPQDPTYFSQVFQDYGWSISILKADYWFTDDLAEKLNQTTEEKGSKITFLSLNPSSLTSKGVECMIKVIDRSQGLQRLLFTFKNVHKKQVQENLKQLISRYCKRVNGLKLQGYSAHVWISQIKALCPTRLDLPELESFAMTSDGNGQLSPECVQWIAAIVTPSSQGVVVMPMSSDSTQLSTTTTTTMTATTTMMTAMTTAMTTTEMMSTSTSEESSTCPLSDIQLTDIPLQSEEWQVVIKALNNSTTLKELYLGSPNFSMDNFKLLVDCIPANSNPVFRLCINIRSPYLERSDEWKSEVARLCDKLD
;
A
#
# COMPACT_ATOMS: atom_id res chain seq x y z
N MET A 1 10.56 7.52 31.61
CA MET A 1 9.10 7.22 31.70
C MET A 1 8.89 5.81 31.17
N SER A 2 8.37 4.91 32.01
CA SER A 2 8.10 3.51 31.63
C SER A 2 6.74 3.44 30.92
N TYR A 3 6.76 3.24 29.60
CA TYR A 3 5.58 3.01 28.77
C TYR A 3 4.98 1.64 29.08
N LYS A 4 3.97 1.58 29.95
CA LYS A 4 3.32 0.31 30.29
C LYS A 4 1.95 0.09 29.64
N ASP A 5 1.31 1.12 29.08
CA ASP A 5 -0.07 0.98 28.58
C ASP A 5 -0.24 1.63 27.19
N GLY A 6 -1.05 1.02 26.31
CA GLY A 6 -1.22 1.35 24.88
C GLY A 6 -1.80 2.73 24.54
N ILE A 7 -1.79 3.66 25.48
CA ILE A 7 -2.23 5.05 25.30
C ILE A 7 -1.15 5.96 25.85
N SER A 8 -0.62 6.85 25.01
CA SER A 8 0.21 7.94 25.47
C SER A 8 -0.54 9.25 25.26
N VAL A 9 -0.89 9.91 26.35
CA VAL A 9 -1.38 11.29 26.32
C VAL A 9 -0.16 12.20 26.37
N ALA A 10 0.08 12.94 25.29
CA ALA A 10 1.11 13.96 25.25
C ALA A 10 0.43 15.34 25.24
N ALA A 11 0.79 16.18 26.20
CA ALA A 11 0.41 17.58 26.18
C ALA A 11 1.59 18.38 25.61
N GLU A 12 1.41 18.96 24.42
CA GLU A 12 2.38 19.88 23.85
C GLU A 12 2.00 21.32 24.21
N PHE A 13 2.96 22.05 24.78
CA PHE A 13 2.84 23.47 25.07
C PHE A 13 3.65 24.26 24.04
N GLN A 14 2.97 24.91 23.09
CA GLN A 14 3.62 25.86 22.19
C GLN A 14 3.66 27.24 22.86
N GLY A 15 4.86 27.79 23.01
CA GLY A 15 5.12 29.01 23.75
C GLY A 15 4.36 30.24 23.20
N GLY A 16 3.57 30.87 24.07
CA GLY A 16 3.03 32.22 23.85
C GLY A 16 1.53 32.37 24.12
N SER A 17 0.73 31.30 23.98
CA SER A 17 -0.70 31.29 24.30
C SER A 17 -1.07 29.90 24.83
N ILE A 18 -1.49 29.85 26.10
CA ILE A 18 -1.69 28.61 26.85
C ILE A 18 -3.04 27.99 26.47
N SER A 19 -3.09 27.37 25.30
CA SER A 19 -4.10 26.36 24.99
C SER A 19 -3.35 25.05 24.81
N PRO A 20 -3.28 24.17 25.82
CA PRO A 20 -2.61 22.89 25.66
C PRO A 20 -3.29 22.14 24.51
N ILE A 21 -2.53 21.85 23.45
CA ILE A 21 -3.00 20.91 22.43
C ILE A 21 -2.79 19.53 23.05
N LEU A 22 -3.83 19.05 23.72
CA LEU A 22 -3.90 17.65 24.11
C LEU A 22 -3.90 16.82 22.83
N SER A 23 -2.81 16.09 22.62
CA SER A 23 -2.63 15.14 21.53
C SER A 23 -2.63 13.76 22.16
N THR A 24 -3.65 12.97 21.83
CA THR A 24 -3.80 11.62 22.36
C THR A 24 -3.39 10.61 21.30
N ASN A 25 -2.42 9.75 21.62
CA ASN A 25 -2.07 8.61 20.77
C ASN A 25 -2.68 7.35 21.35
N VAL A 26 -3.48 6.65 20.54
CA VAL A 26 -4.11 5.39 20.91
C VAL A 26 -3.56 4.30 20.00
N THR A 27 -2.95 3.27 20.60
CA THR A 27 -2.42 2.11 19.89
C THR A 27 -3.02 0.83 20.48
N MET A 28 -3.79 0.14 19.66
CA MET A 28 -4.39 -1.17 19.95
C MET A 28 -3.58 -2.20 19.15
N GLU A 29 -2.70 -2.96 19.82
CA GLU A 29 -1.82 -3.94 19.19
C GLU A 29 -1.87 -5.28 19.94
N ARG A 30 -2.06 -6.39 19.18
CA ARG A 30 -2.07 -7.81 19.61
C ARG A 30 -1.14 -8.17 20.77
N GLU A 31 0.08 -7.67 20.71
CA GLU A 31 1.19 -8.13 21.57
C GLU A 31 1.10 -7.58 22.99
N ARG A 32 0.14 -6.68 23.25
CA ARG A 32 -0.19 -6.18 24.58
C ARG A 32 -1.45 -6.91 25.05
N LEU A 33 -1.39 -7.45 26.28
CA LEU A 33 -2.44 -8.26 26.92
C LEU A 33 -3.86 -7.73 26.66
N PRO A 34 -4.90 -8.61 26.65
CA PRO A 34 -6.30 -8.20 26.49
C PRO A 34 -6.63 -7.06 27.45
N GLN A 35 -6.67 -5.84 26.95
CA GLN A 35 -7.25 -4.75 27.72
C GLN A 35 -8.76 -4.94 27.64
N ASP A 36 -9.42 -4.79 28.78
CA ASP A 36 -10.87 -4.82 28.88
C ASP A 36 -11.45 -3.87 27.81
N PRO A 37 -12.31 -4.35 26.89
CA PRO A 37 -12.93 -3.52 25.86
C PRO A 37 -13.61 -2.26 26.42
N THR A 38 -14.06 -2.30 27.68
CA THR A 38 -14.66 -1.16 28.38
C THR A 38 -13.68 0.00 28.59
N TYR A 39 -12.37 -0.28 28.74
CA TYR A 39 -11.34 0.75 28.90
C TYR A 39 -11.24 1.64 27.67
N PHE A 40 -11.09 1.03 26.47
CA PHE A 40 -11.06 1.80 25.23
C PHE A 40 -12.36 2.54 24.98
N SER A 41 -13.48 1.92 25.37
CA SER A 41 -14.80 2.54 25.29
C SER A 41 -14.85 3.89 26.02
N GLN A 42 -14.30 3.96 27.23
CA GLN A 42 -14.21 5.21 28.01
C GLN A 42 -13.22 6.20 27.38
N VAL A 43 -12.08 5.72 26.91
CA VAL A 43 -11.06 6.55 26.25
C VAL A 43 -11.64 7.25 25.02
N PHE A 44 -12.33 6.52 24.14
CA PHE A 44 -12.95 7.11 22.96
C PHE A 44 -14.04 8.11 23.33
N GLN A 45 -14.79 7.86 24.40
CA GLN A 45 -15.84 8.76 24.89
C GLN A 45 -15.27 10.08 25.44
N ASP A 46 -14.18 10.03 26.20
CA ASP A 46 -13.60 11.22 26.84
C ASP A 46 -12.68 11.98 25.89
N TYR A 47 -11.90 11.26 25.09
CA TYR A 47 -10.76 11.79 24.34
C TYR A 47 -10.84 11.59 22.84
N GLY A 48 -11.87 10.93 22.29
CA GLY A 48 -11.95 10.56 20.86
C GLY A 48 -11.68 11.72 19.89
N TRP A 49 -12.22 12.89 20.17
CA TRP A 49 -12.02 14.14 19.40
C TRP A 49 -10.57 14.67 19.41
N SER A 50 -9.78 14.31 20.42
CA SER A 50 -8.39 14.76 20.61
C SER A 50 -7.35 13.75 20.11
N ILE A 51 -7.80 12.59 19.61
CA ILE A 51 -6.89 11.56 19.10
C ILE A 51 -6.23 12.08 17.83
N SER A 52 -4.90 12.10 17.82
CA SER A 52 -4.09 12.51 16.67
C SER A 52 -3.51 11.30 15.93
N ILE A 53 -3.12 10.27 16.67
CA ILE A 53 -2.63 9.00 16.12
C ILE A 53 -3.52 7.87 16.62
N LEU A 54 -4.19 7.21 15.68
CA LEU A 54 -4.98 6.01 15.95
C LEU A 54 -4.42 4.82 15.18
N LYS A 55 -3.90 3.83 15.92
CA LYS A 55 -3.57 2.52 15.38
C LYS A 55 -4.58 1.50 15.91
N ALA A 56 -5.57 1.18 15.08
CA ALA A 56 -6.67 0.28 15.37
C ALA A 56 -6.45 -1.06 14.69
N ASP A 57 -6.20 -2.11 15.48
CA ASP A 57 -6.07 -3.48 15.00
C ASP A 57 -7.39 -4.27 15.10
N TYR A 58 -7.33 -5.60 15.24
CA TYR A 58 -8.51 -6.47 15.26
C TYR A 58 -9.35 -6.38 16.55
N TRP A 59 -8.87 -5.69 17.60
CA TRP A 59 -9.67 -5.38 18.80
C TRP A 59 -10.60 -4.18 18.58
N PHE A 60 -10.46 -3.45 17.47
CA PHE A 60 -11.30 -2.32 17.16
C PHE A 60 -12.65 -2.81 16.61
N THR A 61 -13.71 -2.61 17.40
CA THR A 61 -15.08 -3.07 17.12
C THR A 61 -15.97 -1.96 16.59
N ASP A 62 -17.15 -2.32 16.08
CA ASP A 62 -18.17 -1.36 15.65
C ASP A 62 -18.58 -0.39 16.76
N ASP A 63 -18.70 -0.86 18.01
CA ASP A 63 -19.06 0.00 19.15
C ASP A 63 -17.99 1.08 19.42
N LEU A 64 -16.70 0.72 19.28
CA LEU A 64 -15.60 1.67 19.42
C LEU A 64 -15.58 2.67 18.26
N ALA A 65 -15.85 2.19 17.03
CA ALA A 65 -16.00 3.05 15.86
C ALA A 65 -17.17 4.04 16.02
N GLU A 66 -18.30 3.59 16.57
CA GLU A 66 -19.47 4.42 16.84
C GLU A 66 -19.18 5.50 17.88
N LYS A 67 -18.51 5.15 18.99
CA LYS A 67 -18.09 6.13 20.01
C LYS A 67 -17.11 7.16 19.46
N LEU A 68 -16.13 6.74 18.67
CA LEU A 68 -15.22 7.67 17.99
C LEU A 68 -15.98 8.58 17.01
N ASN A 69 -16.93 8.03 16.27
CA ASN A 69 -17.78 8.82 15.37
C ASN A 69 -18.61 9.86 16.13
N GLN A 70 -19.27 9.50 17.24
CA GLN A 70 -20.06 10.42 18.06
C GLN A 70 -19.21 11.57 18.60
N THR A 71 -18.05 11.26 19.19
CA THR A 71 -17.18 12.30 19.78
C THR A 71 -16.55 13.22 18.75
N THR A 72 -16.23 12.71 17.55
CA THR A 72 -15.70 13.52 16.46
C THR A 72 -16.77 14.30 15.70
N GLU A 73 -18.04 13.90 15.78
CA GLU A 73 -19.16 14.64 15.20
C GLU A 73 -19.38 15.98 15.89
N GLU A 74 -19.33 16.01 17.22
CA GLU A 74 -19.56 17.21 18.01
C GLU A 74 -18.37 18.19 17.98
N LYS A 75 -17.14 17.65 18.00
CA LYS A 75 -15.92 18.42 18.26
C LYS A 75 -14.92 18.45 17.10
N GLY A 76 -15.23 17.75 16.01
CA GLY A 76 -14.29 17.51 14.90
C GLY A 76 -13.30 16.39 15.20
N SER A 77 -12.53 16.01 14.19
CA SER A 77 -11.45 15.03 14.32
C SER A 77 -10.08 15.70 14.20
N LYS A 78 -9.15 15.31 15.06
CA LYS A 78 -7.74 15.74 15.01
C LYS A 78 -6.80 14.65 14.49
N ILE A 79 -7.33 13.55 13.96
CA ILE A 79 -6.51 12.42 13.50
C ILE A 79 -5.64 12.87 12.33
N THR A 80 -4.33 12.80 12.53
CA THR A 80 -3.28 13.04 11.52
C THR A 80 -2.70 11.75 10.99
N PHE A 81 -2.73 10.66 11.78
CA PHE A 81 -2.33 9.32 11.37
C PHE A 81 -3.39 8.29 11.80
N LEU A 82 -4.03 7.67 10.80
CA LEU A 82 -4.90 6.51 10.98
C LEU A 82 -4.25 5.24 10.39
N SER A 83 -4.04 4.23 11.22
CA SER A 83 -3.81 2.84 10.79
C SER A 83 -5.01 2.01 11.22
N LEU A 84 -5.78 1.49 10.25
CA LEU A 84 -7.01 0.77 10.51
C LEU A 84 -6.92 -0.66 9.97
N ASN A 85 -7.40 -1.63 10.74
CA ASN A 85 -7.72 -2.97 10.28
C ASN A 85 -9.24 -3.13 10.13
N PRO A 86 -9.81 -2.97 8.92
CA PRO A 86 -11.26 -3.00 8.73
C PRO A 86 -11.86 -4.41 8.83
N SER A 87 -11.05 -5.46 8.97
CA SER A 87 -11.52 -6.84 8.98
C SER A 87 -12.23 -7.25 10.28
N SER A 88 -12.11 -6.45 11.34
CA SER A 88 -12.88 -6.61 12.58
C SER A 88 -14.22 -5.86 12.56
N LEU A 89 -14.46 -5.02 11.54
CA LEU A 89 -15.65 -4.17 11.45
C LEU A 89 -16.70 -4.76 10.52
N THR A 90 -17.96 -4.56 10.86
CA THR A 90 -19.06 -4.72 9.90
C THR A 90 -19.18 -3.50 8.99
N SER A 91 -20.12 -3.49 8.06
CA SER A 91 -20.43 -2.32 7.25
C SER A 91 -20.80 -1.09 8.10
N LYS A 92 -21.48 -1.28 9.25
CA LYS A 92 -21.81 -0.18 10.18
C LYS A 92 -20.56 0.44 10.77
N GLY A 93 -19.62 -0.38 11.24
CA GLY A 93 -18.34 0.09 11.77
C GLY A 93 -17.51 0.83 10.72
N VAL A 94 -17.48 0.32 9.48
CA VAL A 94 -16.80 1.00 8.35
C VAL A 94 -17.46 2.33 8.02
N GLU A 95 -18.79 2.43 8.02
CA GLU A 95 -19.49 3.70 7.80
C GLU A 95 -19.14 4.75 8.87
N CYS A 96 -19.04 4.34 10.13
CA CYS A 96 -18.58 5.22 11.21
C CYS A 96 -17.15 5.72 10.94
N MET A 97 -16.25 4.84 10.51
CA MET A 97 -14.87 5.22 10.19
C MET A 97 -14.76 6.13 8.97
N ILE A 98 -15.62 5.96 7.96
CA ILE A 98 -15.71 6.87 6.81
C ILE A 98 -16.04 8.28 7.29
N LYS A 99 -17.06 8.43 8.15
CA LYS A 99 -17.43 9.74 8.72
C LYS A 99 -16.28 10.36 9.52
N VAL A 100 -15.55 9.56 10.30
CA VAL A 100 -14.36 10.00 11.05
C VAL A 100 -13.26 10.46 10.09
N ILE A 101 -12.95 9.70 9.04
CA ILE A 101 -11.93 10.05 8.03
C ILE A 101 -12.31 11.34 7.29
N ASP A 102 -13.58 11.51 6.92
CA ASP A 102 -14.07 12.72 6.26
C ASP A 102 -13.96 13.96 7.16
N ARG A 103 -14.15 13.81 8.48
CA ARG A 103 -13.94 14.89 9.45
C ARG A 103 -12.46 15.14 9.76
N SER A 104 -11.56 14.23 9.38
CA SER A 104 -10.12 14.31 9.64
C SER A 104 -9.40 15.07 8.52
N GLN A 105 -9.64 16.39 8.46
CA GLN A 105 -9.07 17.27 7.43
C GLN A 105 -7.53 17.34 7.48
N GLY A 106 -6.94 17.14 8.66
CA GLY A 106 -5.50 17.08 8.87
C GLY A 106 -4.88 15.69 8.72
N LEU A 107 -5.61 14.69 8.21
CA LEU A 107 -5.10 13.33 8.05
C LEU A 107 -4.00 13.28 6.97
N GLN A 108 -2.77 13.07 7.43
CA GLN A 108 -1.54 12.99 6.65
C GLN A 108 -1.18 11.55 6.28
N ARG A 109 -1.47 10.58 7.16
CA ARG A 109 -1.15 9.17 6.94
C ARG A 109 -2.37 8.28 7.10
N LEU A 110 -2.73 7.58 6.04
CA LEU A 110 -3.83 6.61 6.02
C LEU A 110 -3.32 5.23 5.61
N LEU A 111 -3.37 4.29 6.55
CA LEU A 111 -2.89 2.92 6.36
C LEU A 111 -4.05 1.94 6.57
N PHE A 112 -4.27 1.07 5.60
CA PHE A 112 -5.26 0.00 5.71
C PHE A 112 -4.59 -1.37 5.75
N THR A 113 -4.96 -2.17 6.76
CA THR A 113 -4.57 -3.58 6.88
C THR A 113 -5.80 -4.46 6.76
N PHE A 114 -5.96 -5.16 5.65
CA PHE A 114 -7.07 -6.10 5.47
C PHE A 114 -6.58 -7.52 5.75
N LYS A 115 -7.14 -8.16 6.78
CA LYS A 115 -6.97 -9.59 7.07
C LYS A 115 -8.16 -10.40 6.56
N ASN A 116 -7.93 -11.65 6.18
CA ASN A 116 -8.95 -12.54 5.65
C ASN A 116 -9.68 -11.96 4.43
N VAL A 117 -8.93 -11.39 3.48
CA VAL A 117 -9.47 -10.75 2.26
C VAL A 117 -10.31 -11.71 1.40
N HIS A 118 -10.20 -13.02 1.58
CA HIS A 118 -11.09 -14.02 0.95
C HIS A 118 -12.55 -13.94 1.44
N LYS A 119 -12.84 -13.29 2.58
CA LYS A 119 -14.21 -13.14 3.10
C LYS A 119 -14.94 -12.01 2.38
N LYS A 120 -16.16 -12.30 1.88
CA LYS A 120 -17.00 -11.34 1.15
C LYS A 120 -17.21 -10.00 1.87
N GLN A 121 -17.45 -10.02 3.19
CA GLN A 121 -17.61 -8.78 3.97
C GLN A 121 -16.34 -7.92 3.95
N VAL A 122 -15.16 -8.54 4.07
CA VAL A 122 -13.87 -7.83 4.02
C VAL A 122 -13.63 -7.24 2.63
N GLN A 123 -14.01 -7.97 1.58
CA GLN A 123 -13.94 -7.48 0.19
C GLN A 123 -14.82 -6.25 -0.02
N GLU A 124 -16.04 -6.25 0.52
CA GLU A 124 -16.94 -5.09 0.41
C GLU A 124 -16.40 -3.89 1.21
N ASN A 125 -15.91 -4.12 2.43
CA ASN A 125 -15.26 -3.08 3.23
C ASN A 125 -14.04 -2.49 2.50
N LEU A 126 -13.21 -3.33 1.88
CA LEU A 126 -12.07 -2.92 1.06
C LEU A 126 -12.52 -2.08 -0.11
N LYS A 127 -13.52 -2.56 -0.86
CA LYS A 127 -14.09 -1.83 -2.00
C LYS A 127 -14.58 -0.45 -1.59
N GLN A 128 -15.32 -0.36 -0.49
CA GLN A 128 -15.87 0.90 0.00
C GLN A 128 -14.76 1.90 0.40
N LEU A 129 -13.74 1.44 1.14
CA LEU A 129 -12.65 2.31 1.61
C LEU A 129 -11.70 2.72 0.49
N ILE A 130 -11.28 1.76 -0.35
CA ILE A 130 -10.34 2.04 -1.45
C ILE A 130 -10.99 2.91 -2.52
N SER A 131 -12.23 2.64 -2.93
CA SER A 131 -12.91 3.48 -3.93
C SER A 131 -13.06 4.95 -3.51
N ARG A 132 -13.18 5.21 -2.19
CA ARG A 132 -13.35 6.57 -1.65
C ARG A 132 -12.01 7.26 -1.37
N TYR A 133 -11.00 6.52 -0.91
CA TYR A 133 -9.76 7.11 -0.37
C TYR A 133 -8.48 6.66 -1.07
N CYS A 134 -8.53 5.93 -2.19
CA CYS A 134 -7.34 5.44 -2.90
C CYS A 134 -6.24 6.50 -3.09
N LYS A 135 -6.64 7.74 -3.44
CA LYS A 135 -5.73 8.89 -3.64
C LYS A 135 -5.05 9.41 -2.38
N ARG A 136 -5.43 8.93 -1.19
CA ARG A 136 -4.88 9.35 0.12
C ARG A 136 -4.22 8.19 0.88
N VAL A 137 -4.28 6.96 0.36
CA VAL A 137 -3.75 5.78 1.05
C VAL A 137 -2.24 5.78 0.96
N ASN A 138 -1.57 5.89 2.10
CA ASN A 138 -0.11 5.82 2.21
C ASN A 138 0.39 4.40 2.46
N GLY A 139 -0.44 3.54 3.06
CA GLY A 139 -0.07 2.15 3.30
C GLY A 139 -1.20 1.17 3.02
N LEU A 140 -0.89 0.11 2.28
CA LEU A 140 -1.83 -0.96 1.97
C LEU A 140 -1.23 -2.32 2.31
N LYS A 141 -1.83 -3.00 3.29
CA LYS A 141 -1.46 -4.34 3.71
C LYS A 141 -2.60 -5.32 3.46
N LEU A 142 -2.36 -6.32 2.62
CA LEU A 142 -3.34 -7.33 2.24
C LEU A 142 -2.90 -8.68 2.77
N GLN A 143 -3.75 -9.32 3.58
CA GLN A 143 -3.47 -10.62 4.17
C GLN A 143 -4.67 -11.55 4.00
N GLY A 144 -4.46 -12.70 3.37
CA GLY A 144 -5.52 -13.70 3.27
C GLY A 144 -5.06 -14.97 2.57
N TYR A 145 -5.83 -16.04 2.79
CA TYR A 145 -5.69 -17.28 2.03
C TYR A 145 -5.99 -17.04 0.55
N SER A 146 -5.29 -17.76 -0.31
CA SER A 146 -5.60 -17.90 -1.73
C SER A 146 -5.73 -16.55 -2.45
N ALA A 147 -4.62 -15.81 -2.61
CA ALA A 147 -4.65 -14.48 -3.22
C ALA A 147 -5.36 -14.43 -4.59
N HIS A 148 -5.28 -15.51 -5.37
CA HIS A 148 -5.97 -15.65 -6.65
C HIS A 148 -7.50 -15.47 -6.58
N VAL A 149 -8.13 -15.66 -5.41
CA VAL A 149 -9.60 -15.53 -5.24
C VAL A 149 -10.05 -14.08 -5.15
N TRP A 150 -9.22 -13.20 -4.58
CA TRP A 150 -9.62 -11.84 -4.25
C TRP A 150 -8.85 -10.76 -5.03
N ILE A 151 -7.72 -11.11 -5.66
CA ILE A 151 -6.87 -10.12 -6.34
C ILE A 151 -7.54 -9.48 -7.55
N SER A 152 -8.37 -10.22 -8.30
CA SER A 152 -9.09 -9.70 -9.46
C SER A 152 -10.03 -8.54 -9.08
N GLN A 153 -10.64 -8.63 -7.90
CA GLN A 153 -11.51 -7.58 -7.36
C GLN A 153 -10.73 -6.35 -6.93
N ILE A 154 -9.57 -6.55 -6.28
CA ILE A 154 -8.69 -5.44 -5.88
C ILE A 154 -8.11 -4.75 -7.12
N LYS A 155 -7.65 -5.53 -8.09
CA LYS A 155 -7.17 -5.03 -9.38
C LYS A 155 -8.22 -4.20 -10.10
N ALA A 156 -9.51 -4.54 -10.00
CA ALA A 156 -10.57 -3.72 -10.58
C ALA A 156 -10.72 -2.34 -9.90
N LEU A 157 -10.27 -2.20 -8.65
CA LEU A 157 -10.34 -0.95 -7.88
C LEU A 157 -9.08 -0.10 -8.00
N CYS A 158 -7.92 -0.75 -7.96
CA CYS A 158 -6.61 -0.14 -8.15
C CYS A 158 -5.75 -1.01 -9.07
N PRO A 159 -5.95 -0.91 -10.40
CA PRO A 159 -5.20 -1.71 -11.37
C PRO A 159 -3.69 -1.51 -11.31
N THR A 160 -3.25 -0.30 -10.97
CA THR A 160 -1.84 0.09 -11.00
C THR A 160 -1.45 0.99 -9.82
N ARG A 161 -0.15 1.25 -9.68
CA ARG A 161 0.38 2.23 -8.72
C ARG A 161 -0.19 3.63 -8.93
N LEU A 162 -0.58 4.02 -10.14
CA LEU A 162 -1.13 5.35 -10.46
C LEU A 162 -2.48 5.61 -9.77
N ASP A 163 -3.22 4.55 -9.44
CA ASP A 163 -4.50 4.64 -8.75
C ASP A 163 -4.35 4.91 -7.24
N LEU A 164 -3.13 4.75 -6.71
CA LEU A 164 -2.81 4.91 -5.29
C LEU A 164 -1.71 5.94 -5.05
N PRO A 165 -1.72 7.15 -5.67
CA PRO A 165 -0.56 8.03 -5.82
C PRO A 165 0.30 8.26 -4.56
N GLU A 166 -0.31 8.27 -3.38
CA GLU A 166 0.35 8.50 -2.08
C GLU A 166 0.95 7.23 -1.41
N LEU A 167 0.85 6.05 -2.01
CA LEU A 167 1.27 4.77 -1.43
C LEU A 167 2.81 4.66 -1.21
N GLU A 168 3.22 4.78 0.04
CA GLU A 168 4.60 4.63 0.50
C GLU A 168 4.92 3.20 0.93
N SER A 169 3.92 2.47 1.44
CA SER A 169 4.11 1.14 2.01
C SER A 169 3.13 0.13 1.42
N PHE A 170 3.65 -0.95 0.85
CA PHE A 170 2.86 -2.05 0.32
C PHE A 170 3.25 -3.37 0.99
N ALA A 171 2.27 -4.10 1.47
CA ALA A 171 2.48 -5.41 2.04
C ALA A 171 1.44 -6.41 1.54
N MET A 172 1.89 -7.60 1.17
CA MET A 172 1.04 -8.70 0.77
C MET A 172 1.49 -9.99 1.44
N THR A 173 0.52 -10.70 2.02
CA THR A 173 0.71 -12.02 2.61
C THR A 173 -0.30 -12.99 2.01
N SER A 174 0.19 -14.06 1.39
CA SER A 174 -0.63 -15.21 1.00
C SER A 174 -0.38 -16.36 1.99
N ASP A 175 -1.17 -17.42 1.92
CA ASP A 175 -1.04 -18.59 2.78
C ASP A 175 0.00 -19.61 2.31
N GLY A 176 0.83 -19.27 1.32
CA GLY A 176 1.83 -20.16 0.71
C GLY A 176 1.26 -21.33 -0.10
N ASN A 177 -0.07 -21.52 -0.11
CA ASN A 177 -0.71 -22.66 -0.76
C ASN A 177 -1.23 -22.29 -2.15
N GLY A 178 -0.83 -23.08 -3.14
CA GLY A 178 -1.28 -22.94 -4.52
C GLY A 178 -0.54 -21.85 -5.29
N GLN A 179 -0.26 -22.13 -6.56
CA GLN A 179 0.40 -21.18 -7.44
C GLN A 179 -0.48 -19.94 -7.65
N LEU A 180 0.15 -18.76 -7.64
CA LEU A 180 -0.56 -17.53 -7.99
C LEU A 180 -0.94 -17.51 -9.47
N SER A 181 -2.07 -16.89 -9.78
CA SER A 181 -2.43 -16.66 -11.18
C SER A 181 -1.45 -15.67 -11.82
N PRO A 182 -1.18 -15.77 -13.13
CA PRO A 182 -0.36 -14.76 -13.83
C PRO A 182 -0.90 -13.34 -13.66
N GLU A 183 -2.22 -13.19 -13.55
CA GLU A 183 -2.86 -11.91 -13.24
C GLU A 183 -2.41 -11.32 -11.89
N CYS A 184 -2.30 -12.15 -10.86
CA CYS A 184 -1.82 -11.76 -9.54
C CYS A 184 -0.39 -11.21 -9.63
N VAL A 185 0.49 -11.92 -10.34
CA VAL A 185 1.89 -11.54 -10.54
C VAL A 185 2.01 -10.20 -11.26
N GLN A 186 1.23 -10.03 -12.35
CA GLN A 186 1.21 -8.78 -13.10
C GLN A 186 0.68 -7.61 -12.26
N TRP A 187 -0.32 -7.85 -11.42
CA TRP A 187 -0.82 -6.81 -10.52
C TRP A 187 0.21 -6.43 -9.45
N ILE A 188 0.88 -7.41 -8.82
CA ILE A 188 1.98 -7.12 -7.88
C ILE A 188 3.05 -6.28 -8.57
N ALA A 189 3.47 -6.68 -9.77
CA ALA A 189 4.44 -5.93 -10.56
C ALA A 189 3.96 -4.50 -10.85
N ALA A 190 2.70 -4.32 -11.27
CA ALA A 190 2.12 -3.00 -11.55
C ALA A 190 1.98 -2.09 -10.32
N ILE A 191 1.84 -2.67 -9.12
CA ILE A 191 1.80 -1.93 -7.86
C ILE A 191 3.20 -1.53 -7.39
N VAL A 192 4.20 -2.40 -7.55
CA VAL A 192 5.59 -2.10 -7.11
C VAL A 192 6.40 -1.32 -8.13
N THR A 193 5.97 -1.28 -9.39
CA THR A 193 6.62 -0.49 -10.44
C THR A 193 6.44 1.02 -10.17
N PRO A 194 7.52 1.82 -10.22
CA PRO A 194 7.44 3.26 -10.09
C PRO A 194 6.55 3.89 -11.17
N SER A 195 5.71 4.84 -10.78
CA SER A 195 4.73 5.50 -11.67
C SER A 195 5.33 6.32 -12.81
N SER A 196 6.61 6.71 -12.72
CA SER A 196 7.31 7.44 -13.79
C SER A 196 7.59 6.58 -15.02
N GLN A 197 7.33 5.28 -14.96
CA GLN A 197 7.54 4.34 -16.06
C GLN A 197 6.22 3.67 -16.42
N GLY A 198 5.84 3.76 -17.69
CA GLY A 198 4.68 3.04 -18.21
C GLY A 198 4.78 1.54 -17.91
N VAL A 199 3.64 0.91 -17.63
CA VAL A 199 3.57 -0.51 -17.27
C VAL A 199 4.23 -1.37 -18.36
N VAL A 200 5.25 -2.15 -17.99
CA VAL A 200 5.88 -3.13 -18.88
C VAL A 200 4.93 -4.32 -19.02
N VAL A 201 4.05 -4.29 -20.02
CA VAL A 201 3.19 -5.43 -20.35
C VAL A 201 4.04 -6.47 -21.07
N MET A 202 4.25 -7.63 -20.44
CA MET A 202 4.85 -8.78 -21.12
C MET A 202 3.87 -9.32 -22.19
N PRO A 203 4.36 -9.69 -23.39
CA PRO A 203 3.57 -10.50 -24.30
C PRO A 203 3.35 -11.87 -23.66
N MET A 204 2.10 -12.18 -23.31
CA MET A 204 1.72 -13.53 -22.95
C MET A 204 1.82 -14.37 -24.22
N SER A 205 2.85 -15.22 -24.31
CA SER A 205 2.94 -16.22 -25.38
C SER A 205 1.79 -17.22 -25.23
N SER A 206 0.70 -16.93 -25.94
CA SER A 206 -0.20 -17.96 -26.44
C SER A 206 0.36 -18.38 -27.79
N ASP A 207 0.79 -19.64 -27.92
CA ASP A 207 1.18 -20.21 -29.21
C ASP A 207 0.07 -19.98 -30.26
N SER A 208 0.35 -19.12 -31.25
CA SER A 208 0.08 -19.39 -32.66
C SER A 208 0.68 -18.29 -33.53
N THR A 209 1.44 -18.73 -34.53
CA THR A 209 1.96 -18.00 -35.68
C THR A 209 1.13 -16.79 -36.12
N GLN A 210 1.70 -15.58 -36.00
CA GLN A 210 1.70 -14.60 -37.09
C GLN A 210 2.75 -13.51 -36.86
N LEU A 211 3.59 -13.35 -37.88
CA LEU A 211 4.61 -12.32 -38.02
C LEU A 211 3.92 -10.95 -38.12
N SER A 212 4.20 -10.05 -37.18
CA SER A 212 3.91 -8.62 -37.37
C SER A 212 4.90 -7.78 -36.56
N THR A 213 5.86 -7.22 -37.28
CA THR A 213 6.71 -6.10 -36.87
C THR A 213 5.83 -4.96 -36.35
N THR A 214 5.89 -4.66 -35.06
CA THR A 214 5.25 -3.46 -34.51
C THR A 214 6.31 -2.48 -34.08
N THR A 215 6.43 -1.43 -34.89
CA THR A 215 7.27 -0.26 -34.69
C THR A 215 6.84 0.47 -33.42
N THR A 216 7.83 0.89 -32.63
CA THR A 216 7.67 1.75 -31.45
C THR A 216 7.11 3.11 -31.89
N THR A 217 5.86 3.41 -31.55
CA THR A 217 5.27 4.74 -31.81
C THR A 217 5.63 5.68 -30.66
N THR A 218 6.69 6.45 -30.85
CA THR A 218 6.99 7.66 -30.07
C THR A 218 5.93 8.71 -30.41
N MET A 219 5.20 9.23 -29.43
CA MET A 219 4.28 10.35 -29.65
C MET A 219 5.09 11.65 -29.88
N THR A 220 5.33 11.99 -31.14
CA THR A 220 5.72 13.35 -31.54
C THR A 220 4.49 14.07 -32.09
N ALA A 221 4.04 15.09 -31.36
CA ALA A 221 3.04 16.03 -31.81
C ALA A 221 3.50 16.71 -33.10
N THR A 222 2.76 16.47 -34.20
CA THR A 222 2.95 17.23 -35.44
C THR A 222 1.59 17.69 -35.93
N THR A 223 1.35 18.99 -35.76
CA THR A 223 0.22 19.73 -36.31
C THR A 223 0.40 19.87 -37.81
N THR A 224 -0.50 19.29 -38.60
CA THR A 224 -0.63 19.64 -40.03
C THR A 224 -2.09 19.90 -40.35
N MET A 225 -2.35 21.14 -40.77
CA MET A 225 -3.63 21.65 -41.24
C MET A 225 -4.06 20.95 -42.54
N MET A 226 -5.34 20.60 -42.66
CA MET A 226 -6.03 20.76 -43.93
C MET A 226 -7.55 20.92 -43.72
N THR A 227 -8.04 22.02 -44.27
CA THR A 227 -9.41 22.54 -44.24
C THR A 227 -10.26 21.93 -45.35
N ALA A 228 -11.50 21.53 -45.06
CA ALA A 228 -12.63 21.68 -45.98
C ALA A 228 -13.99 21.66 -45.24
N MET A 229 -14.68 22.79 -45.36
CA MET A 229 -16.11 23.16 -45.20
C MET A 229 -17.12 22.02 -44.90
N THR A 230 -18.18 22.18 -44.08
CA THR A 230 -19.24 23.21 -44.21
C THR A 230 -20.19 23.21 -42.98
N THR A 231 -20.62 24.43 -42.57
CA THR A 231 -21.91 24.85 -41.92
C THR A 231 -22.29 24.50 -40.46
N ALA A 232 -22.30 25.57 -39.65
CA ALA A 232 -23.28 25.99 -38.62
C ALA A 232 -23.52 25.14 -37.34
N MET A 233 -23.10 25.66 -36.17
CA MET A 233 -23.89 26.56 -35.31
C MET A 233 -23.06 26.94 -34.07
N THR A 234 -23.29 28.17 -33.60
CA THR A 234 -22.71 28.83 -32.43
C THR A 234 -22.75 28.01 -31.14
N THR A 235 -21.59 27.84 -30.49
CA THR A 235 -21.49 27.76 -29.02
C THR A 235 -20.11 28.23 -28.60
N THR A 236 -20.08 29.31 -27.80
CA THR A 236 -18.87 29.86 -27.20
C THR A 236 -18.40 28.94 -26.09
N GLU A 237 -17.55 27.97 -26.40
CA GLU A 237 -16.81 27.20 -25.40
C GLU A 237 -15.60 28.00 -24.93
N MET A 238 -15.65 28.42 -23.66
CA MET A 238 -14.47 28.88 -22.94
C MET A 238 -13.47 27.72 -22.86
N MET A 239 -12.35 27.85 -23.57
CA MET A 239 -11.18 27.00 -23.44
C MET A 239 -10.71 27.00 -21.98
N SER A 240 -11.09 25.94 -21.25
CA SER A 240 -10.41 25.58 -20.01
C SER A 240 -9.10 24.93 -20.42
N THR A 241 -8.00 25.66 -20.27
CA THR A 241 -6.65 25.11 -20.33
C THR A 241 -6.52 24.08 -19.22
N SER A 242 -6.74 22.81 -19.55
CA SER A 242 -6.33 21.66 -18.75
C SER A 242 -4.81 21.60 -18.75
N THR A 243 -4.19 22.36 -17.84
CA THR A 243 -2.85 22.07 -17.36
C THR A 243 -2.89 20.66 -16.82
N SER A 244 -2.29 19.71 -17.55
CA SER A 244 -2.01 18.38 -17.05
C SER A 244 -1.05 18.55 -15.88
N GLU A 245 -1.59 18.61 -14.66
CA GLU A 245 -0.80 18.40 -13.46
C GLU A 245 -0.18 17.01 -13.60
N GLU A 246 1.11 16.95 -13.92
CA GLU A 246 1.89 15.73 -13.77
C GLU A 246 1.76 15.34 -12.30
N SER A 247 0.88 14.36 -12.02
CA SER A 247 0.63 13.92 -10.66
C SER A 247 1.90 13.26 -10.17
N SER A 248 2.70 13.98 -9.39
CA SER A 248 3.89 13.47 -8.75
C SER A 248 3.47 12.42 -7.74
N THR A 249 3.61 11.14 -8.09
CA THR A 249 3.31 10.04 -7.16
C THR A 249 4.39 9.95 -6.09
N CYS A 250 3.99 9.67 -4.85
CA CYS A 250 4.92 9.42 -3.77
C CYS A 250 5.74 8.14 -4.03
N PRO A 251 7.07 8.16 -3.84
CA PRO A 251 7.87 6.96 -3.98
C PRO A 251 7.47 5.84 -3.02
N LEU A 252 7.48 4.59 -3.50
CA LEU A 252 7.29 3.41 -2.65
C LEU A 252 8.58 3.15 -1.86
N SER A 253 8.51 3.25 -0.53
CA SER A 253 9.65 3.08 0.38
C SER A 253 9.71 1.70 1.02
N ASP A 254 8.56 1.07 1.29
CA ASP A 254 8.52 -0.15 2.09
C ASP A 254 7.68 -1.22 1.38
N ILE A 255 8.30 -2.34 1.04
CA ILE A 255 7.65 -3.46 0.35
C ILE A 255 7.82 -4.73 1.16
N GLN A 256 6.71 -5.39 1.47
CA GLN A 256 6.71 -6.66 2.19
C GLN A 256 5.92 -7.72 1.41
N LEU A 257 6.59 -8.76 0.94
CA LEU A 257 5.98 -9.90 0.27
C LEU A 257 6.24 -11.16 1.11
N THR A 258 5.20 -11.78 1.64
CA THR A 258 5.34 -12.92 2.58
C THR A 258 4.51 -14.12 2.13
N ASP A 259 5.12 -15.31 2.16
CA ASP A 259 4.49 -16.59 1.84
C ASP A 259 3.78 -16.52 0.46
N ILE A 260 4.44 -15.90 -0.53
CA ILE A 260 3.95 -15.72 -1.90
C ILE A 260 4.61 -16.77 -2.81
N PRO A 261 3.91 -17.85 -3.21
CA PRO A 261 4.47 -18.89 -4.05
C PRO A 261 4.47 -18.44 -5.52
N LEU A 262 5.65 -18.08 -6.04
CA LEU A 262 5.85 -17.68 -7.45
C LEU A 262 6.80 -18.65 -8.15
N GLN A 263 6.54 -18.93 -9.42
CA GLN A 263 7.49 -19.64 -10.27
C GLN A 263 8.73 -18.78 -10.54
N SER A 264 9.77 -19.40 -11.11
CA SER A 264 11.04 -18.72 -11.33
C SER A 264 10.87 -17.48 -12.21
N GLU A 265 10.14 -17.62 -13.32
CA GLU A 265 9.89 -16.57 -14.30
C GLU A 265 9.01 -15.46 -13.71
N GLU A 266 8.07 -15.81 -12.84
CA GLU A 266 7.19 -14.86 -12.15
C GLU A 266 7.96 -14.01 -11.14
N TRP A 267 8.91 -14.61 -10.41
CA TRP A 267 9.83 -13.86 -9.55
C TRP A 267 10.68 -12.87 -10.34
N GLN A 268 11.17 -13.25 -11.53
CA GLN A 268 11.93 -12.32 -12.38
C GLN A 268 11.11 -11.09 -12.78
N VAL A 269 9.80 -11.25 -13.03
CA VAL A 269 8.91 -10.12 -13.32
C VAL A 269 8.84 -9.17 -12.13
N VAL A 270 8.61 -9.71 -10.92
CA VAL A 270 8.52 -8.89 -9.70
C VAL A 270 9.86 -8.22 -9.38
N ILE A 271 10.98 -8.94 -9.47
CA ILE A 271 12.32 -8.39 -9.20
C ILE A 271 12.67 -7.28 -10.19
N LYS A 272 12.38 -7.46 -11.48
CA LYS A 272 12.60 -6.41 -12.49
C LYS A 272 11.73 -5.18 -12.24
N ALA A 273 10.49 -5.35 -11.77
CA ALA A 273 9.64 -4.24 -11.36
C ALA A 273 10.22 -3.48 -10.15
N LEU A 274 10.85 -4.18 -9.21
CA LEU A 274 11.52 -3.60 -8.04
C LEU A 274 12.80 -2.83 -8.40
N ASN A 275 13.57 -3.30 -9.38
CA ASN A 275 14.85 -2.72 -9.82
C ASN A 275 14.77 -1.20 -10.12
N ASN A 276 13.61 -0.73 -10.55
CA ASN A 276 13.42 0.66 -10.93
C ASN A 276 13.09 1.57 -9.74
N SER A 277 12.91 1.02 -8.53
CA SER A 277 12.61 1.80 -7.33
C SER A 277 13.90 2.35 -6.69
N THR A 278 14.29 3.56 -7.06
CA THR A 278 15.44 4.27 -6.46
C THR A 278 15.21 4.75 -5.03
N THR A 279 13.98 4.61 -4.54
CA THR A 279 13.51 5.16 -3.26
C THR A 279 13.15 4.09 -2.24
N LEU A 280 13.29 2.82 -2.61
CA LEU A 280 13.06 1.69 -1.73
C LEU A 280 14.00 1.80 -0.53
N LYS A 281 13.43 1.77 0.68
CA LYS A 281 14.14 1.79 1.96
C LYS A 281 14.08 0.44 2.64
N GLU A 282 12.97 -0.28 2.50
CA GLU A 282 12.81 -1.61 3.10
C GLU A 282 12.22 -2.58 2.09
N LEU A 283 12.90 -3.70 1.88
CA LEU A 283 12.39 -4.85 1.14
C LEU A 283 12.37 -6.06 2.07
N TYR A 284 11.18 -6.52 2.44
CA TYR A 284 10.99 -7.73 3.22
C TYR A 284 10.42 -8.85 2.34
N LEU A 285 11.16 -9.94 2.22
CA LEU A 285 10.74 -11.14 1.49
C LEU A 285 10.68 -12.31 2.48
N GLY A 286 9.45 -12.63 2.91
CA GLY A 286 9.18 -13.69 3.88
C GLY A 286 8.88 -15.01 3.21
N SER A 287 9.67 -16.04 3.50
CA SER A 287 9.55 -17.40 2.95
C SER A 287 9.55 -17.45 1.41
N PRO A 288 10.41 -16.72 0.68
CA PRO A 288 10.38 -16.79 -0.76
C PRO A 288 10.78 -18.20 -1.22
N ASN A 289 10.10 -18.73 -2.23
CA ASN A 289 10.46 -19.99 -2.90
C ASN A 289 11.50 -19.75 -4.01
N PHE A 290 12.49 -18.92 -3.73
CA PHE A 290 13.52 -18.52 -4.70
C PHE A 290 14.37 -19.69 -5.19
N SER A 291 14.72 -19.64 -6.48
CA SER A 291 15.92 -20.29 -7.00
C SER A 291 17.16 -19.44 -6.72
N MET A 292 18.35 -20.03 -6.81
CA MET A 292 19.60 -19.28 -6.70
C MET A 292 19.72 -18.19 -7.77
N ASP A 293 19.26 -18.46 -8.99
CA ASP A 293 19.30 -17.48 -10.09
C ASP A 293 18.43 -16.25 -9.82
N ASN A 294 17.27 -16.43 -9.21
CA ASN A 294 16.42 -15.32 -8.80
C ASN A 294 17.04 -14.51 -7.67
N PHE A 295 17.77 -15.15 -6.76
CA PHE A 295 18.50 -14.41 -5.73
C PHE A 295 19.64 -13.59 -6.32
N LYS A 296 20.44 -14.15 -7.24
CA LYS A 296 21.48 -13.41 -7.97
C LYS A 296 20.89 -12.22 -8.71
N LEU A 297 19.78 -12.43 -9.41
CA LEU A 297 19.05 -11.35 -10.09
C LEU A 297 18.60 -10.25 -9.13
N LEU A 298 18.06 -10.63 -7.96
CA LEU A 298 17.67 -9.66 -6.93
C LEU A 298 18.87 -8.85 -6.45
N VAL A 299 20.00 -9.50 -6.14
CA VAL A 299 21.22 -8.81 -5.71
C VAL A 299 21.76 -7.91 -6.81
N ASP A 300 21.64 -8.30 -8.08
CA ASP A 300 22.04 -7.47 -9.22
C ASP A 300 21.13 -6.25 -9.42
N CYS A 301 19.84 -6.37 -9.12
CA CYS A 301 18.88 -5.27 -9.18
C CYS A 301 19.00 -4.27 -8.02
N ILE A 302 19.73 -4.61 -6.96
CA ILE A 302 19.97 -3.66 -5.87
C ILE A 302 21.16 -2.75 -6.28
N PRO A 303 20.95 -1.42 -6.36
CA PRO A 303 22.01 -0.49 -6.73
C PRO A 303 23.17 -0.57 -5.72
N ALA A 304 24.41 -0.61 -6.22
CA ALA A 304 25.62 -0.63 -5.39
C ALA A 304 25.85 0.68 -4.59
N ASN A 305 25.08 1.73 -4.89
CA ASN A 305 25.04 2.99 -4.14
C ASN A 305 23.64 3.22 -3.56
N SER A 306 22.94 2.14 -3.20
CA SER A 306 21.66 2.26 -2.52
C SER A 306 21.85 3.10 -1.25
N ASN A 307 20.87 3.94 -0.95
CA ASN A 307 20.91 4.87 0.18
C ASN A 307 21.37 4.13 1.44
N PRO A 308 22.24 4.66 2.31
CA PRO A 308 22.72 4.01 3.55
C PRO A 308 21.61 3.59 4.54
N VAL A 309 20.35 3.85 4.20
CA VAL A 309 19.15 3.49 4.95
C VAL A 309 18.43 2.26 4.33
N PHE A 310 18.89 1.70 3.21
CA PHE A 310 18.26 0.53 2.59
C PHE A 310 18.45 -0.72 3.46
N ARG A 311 17.33 -1.39 3.75
CA ARG A 311 17.25 -2.62 4.53
C ARG A 311 16.64 -3.71 3.68
N LEU A 312 17.43 -4.73 3.38
CA LEU A 312 16.95 -5.96 2.78
C LEU A 312 16.81 -7.04 3.86
N CYS A 313 15.58 -7.48 4.07
CA CYS A 313 15.24 -8.54 5.01
C CYS A 313 14.70 -9.74 4.23
N ILE A 314 15.51 -10.79 4.06
CA ILE A 314 15.07 -12.02 3.43
C ILE A 314 15.00 -13.11 4.50
N ASN A 315 13.80 -13.62 4.75
CA ASN A 315 13.57 -14.71 5.68
C ASN A 315 13.34 -15.99 4.88
N ILE A 316 14.36 -16.85 4.79
CA ILE A 316 14.33 -18.04 3.95
C ILE A 316 13.88 -19.22 4.78
N ARG A 317 12.73 -19.81 4.44
CA ARG A 317 12.28 -21.06 5.06
C ARG A 317 12.90 -22.32 4.45
N SER A 318 13.78 -22.18 3.45
CA SER A 318 14.44 -23.30 2.78
C SER A 318 15.76 -23.68 3.47
N PRO A 319 15.81 -24.80 4.22
CA PRO A 319 17.05 -25.26 4.86
C PRO A 319 18.12 -25.69 3.84
N TYR A 320 17.77 -25.82 2.56
CA TYR A 320 18.69 -26.20 1.48
C TYR A 320 19.48 -25.02 0.94
N LEU A 321 18.88 -23.82 0.89
CA LEU A 321 19.56 -22.62 0.41
C LEU A 321 20.58 -22.13 1.43
N GLU A 322 20.22 -22.09 2.71
CA GLU A 322 21.10 -21.61 3.79
C GLU A 322 22.40 -22.42 3.95
N ARG A 323 22.42 -23.68 3.47
CA ARG A 323 23.57 -24.57 3.58
C ARG A 323 24.50 -24.55 2.37
N SER A 324 24.11 -23.90 1.28
CA SER A 324 24.95 -23.80 0.08
C SER A 324 26.04 -22.74 0.28
N ASP A 325 27.29 -23.05 -0.07
CA ASP A 325 28.38 -22.06 -0.05
C ASP A 325 28.17 -20.96 -1.10
N GLU A 326 27.45 -21.27 -2.17
CA GLU A 326 27.03 -20.29 -3.17
C GLU A 326 26.08 -19.24 -2.58
N TRP A 327 25.15 -19.65 -1.70
CA TRP A 327 24.27 -18.73 -1.00
C TRP A 327 25.05 -17.76 -0.12
N LYS A 328 26.00 -18.28 0.66
CA LYS A 328 26.84 -17.46 1.55
C LYS A 328 27.68 -16.45 0.76
N SER A 329 28.27 -16.88 -0.36
CA SER A 329 29.03 -16.00 -1.25
C SER A 329 28.18 -14.84 -1.76
N GLU A 330 26.94 -15.13 -2.12
CA GLU A 330 26.05 -14.14 -2.73
C GLU A 330 25.43 -13.19 -1.68
N VAL A 331 25.19 -13.69 -0.46
CA VAL A 331 24.88 -12.84 0.70
C VAL A 331 26.05 -11.92 1.04
N ALA A 332 27.29 -12.42 1.02
CA ALA A 332 28.47 -11.59 1.24
C ALA A 332 28.59 -10.49 0.18
N ARG A 333 28.40 -10.83 -1.11
CA ARG A 333 28.36 -9.85 -2.21
C ARG A 333 27.28 -8.78 -2.02
N LEU A 334 26.11 -9.18 -1.52
CA LEU A 334 25.05 -8.24 -1.17
C LEU A 334 25.45 -7.33 -0.01
N CYS A 335 26.03 -7.87 1.06
CA CYS A 335 26.54 -7.07 2.19
C CYS A 335 27.56 -6.03 1.71
N ASP A 336 28.53 -6.44 0.88
CA ASP A 336 29.54 -5.53 0.30
C ASP A 336 28.92 -4.42 -0.58
N LYS A 337 27.73 -4.63 -1.15
CA LYS A 337 26.98 -3.61 -1.92
C LYS A 337 26.20 -2.63 -1.03
N LEU A 338 25.95 -2.99 0.22
CA LEU A 338 25.13 -2.21 1.14
C LEU A 338 25.95 -1.42 2.17
N ASP A 339 27.22 -1.78 2.37
CA ASP A 339 28.20 -1.07 3.22
C ASP A 339 28.83 0.15 2.52
#